data_AF-A0AAW1S9T4-F1
#
_entry.id   AF-A0AAW1S9T4-F1
#
_cell.length_a   1.000
_cell.length_b   1.000
_cell.length_c   1.000
_cell.angle_alpha   90.00
_cell.angle_beta   90.00
_cell.angle_gamma   90.00
#
_symmetry.space_group_name_H-M   'P 1'
#
loop_
_entity.id
_entity.type
_entity.pdbx_description
1 polymer ?
#
loop_
_entity_poly.entity_id
_entity_poly.type
_entity_poly.pdbx_seq_one_letter_code
_entity_poly.pdbx_strand_id
1 'polypeptide(L)'
;MLLLGDSRTFFMLYRIVADAGLRAYHLDRDGALSRSRALPPALADAAAAAAAAADCVLATASPALNADADAGGDWCLAVNSSAASVVRSRRGLYEALLCLEREGAVVVERDMLAADLALSASTCLSIWPEASLQGSGADVVAALSQAVCEQVQLLGASFARCLLVVEGAPAFLAQVWAHAEGLYTAAEREGVALKLLTSSGPAKSEEVITRAAKSVSALLRGTDACVILPEQPSDRERALGAYPALNPFSAARLAAIDCPLQELLALDSCDQERLAEALPDVPASSLRLFYQQVASAGVRATTPHGTQPVSWTKRAANITKAVCRDQDAKAE
;
A
#
# COMPACT_ATOMS: atom_id res chain seq x y z
N MET A 1 -19.59 -14.71 -23.90
CA MET A 1 -18.21 -14.41 -24.32
C MET A 1 -17.35 -14.52 -23.08
N LEU A 2 -16.40 -15.46 -23.02
CA LEU A 2 -15.65 -15.76 -21.80
C LEU A 2 -14.21 -15.28 -21.98
N LEU A 3 -13.76 -14.39 -21.10
CA LEU A 3 -12.39 -13.87 -21.02
C LEU A 3 -11.64 -14.66 -19.95
N LEU A 4 -10.50 -15.26 -20.32
CA LEU A 4 -9.71 -16.12 -19.44
C LEU A 4 -8.39 -15.45 -19.09
N GLY A 5 -8.10 -15.36 -17.78
CA GLY A 5 -6.79 -15.04 -17.21
C GLY A 5 -6.15 -16.26 -16.54
N ASP A 6 -4.81 -16.22 -16.44
CA ASP A 6 -3.86 -17.24 -15.94
C ASP A 6 -3.63 -18.48 -16.84
N SER A 7 -2.35 -18.86 -17.01
CA SER A 7 -1.89 -19.95 -17.89
C SER A 7 -2.16 -21.35 -17.32
N ARG A 8 -2.29 -21.51 -16.00
CA ARG A 8 -2.66 -22.79 -15.37
C ARG A 8 -4.16 -23.05 -15.43
N THR A 9 -4.96 -22.00 -15.28
CA THR A 9 -6.42 -22.08 -15.39
C THR A 9 -6.89 -22.08 -16.86
N PHE A 10 -6.07 -21.54 -17.76
CA PHE A 10 -6.28 -21.50 -19.21
C PHE A 10 -6.52 -22.89 -19.80
N PHE A 11 -5.69 -23.89 -19.54
CA PHE A 11 -5.84 -25.20 -20.20
C PHE A 11 -7.09 -25.97 -19.79
N MET A 12 -7.53 -25.84 -18.52
CA MET A 12 -8.77 -26.46 -18.06
C MET A 12 -10.00 -25.78 -18.67
N LEU A 13 -10.04 -24.45 -18.65
CA LEU A 13 -11.18 -23.68 -19.16
C LEU A 13 -11.21 -23.67 -20.71
N TYR A 14 -10.06 -23.63 -21.37
CA TYR A 14 -9.94 -23.79 -22.82
C TYR A 14 -10.51 -25.13 -23.29
N ARG A 15 -10.20 -26.21 -22.57
CA ARG A 15 -10.73 -27.55 -22.88
C ARG A 15 -12.26 -27.61 -22.70
N ILE A 16 -12.79 -27.05 -21.61
CA ILE A 16 -14.25 -26.97 -21.39
C ILE A 16 -14.96 -26.16 -22.49
N VAL A 17 -14.36 -25.06 -22.93
CA VAL A 17 -14.90 -24.19 -23.98
C VAL A 17 -14.82 -24.86 -25.36
N ALA A 18 -13.73 -25.56 -25.66
CA ALA A 18 -13.55 -26.32 -26.89
C ALA A 18 -14.50 -27.52 -26.97
N ASP A 19 -14.70 -28.24 -25.86
CA ASP A 19 -15.63 -29.37 -25.75
C ASP A 19 -17.10 -28.91 -25.91
N ALA A 20 -17.40 -27.65 -25.58
CA ALA A 20 -18.71 -27.02 -25.81
C ALA A 20 -18.91 -26.48 -27.23
N GLY A 21 -17.95 -26.67 -28.14
CA GLY A 21 -18.02 -26.19 -29.53
C GLY A 21 -17.85 -24.67 -29.69
N LEU A 22 -17.38 -23.98 -28.65
CA LEU A 22 -17.21 -22.54 -28.63
C LEU A 22 -15.78 -22.13 -28.99
N ARG A 23 -15.62 -21.00 -29.68
CA ARG A 23 -14.29 -20.46 -30.04
C ARG A 23 -13.75 -19.54 -28.95
N ALA A 24 -12.57 -19.88 -28.44
CA ALA A 24 -11.81 -19.03 -27.53
C ALA A 24 -10.96 -18.00 -28.32
N TYR A 25 -10.88 -16.78 -27.80
CA TYR A 25 -10.14 -15.66 -28.38
C TYR A 25 -9.21 -15.05 -27.32
N HIS A 26 -7.97 -14.74 -27.70
CA HIS A 26 -6.93 -14.26 -26.79
C HIS A 26 -6.68 -12.76 -27.00
N LEU A 27 -6.74 -11.97 -25.93
CA LEU A 27 -6.35 -10.56 -25.94
C LEU A 27 -4.93 -10.39 -25.36
N ASP A 28 -4.17 -9.46 -25.91
CA ASP A 28 -2.89 -9.01 -25.41
C ASP A 28 -3.07 -7.97 -24.29
N ARG A 29 -1.94 -7.45 -23.82
CA ARG A 29 -1.84 -6.52 -22.69
C ARG A 29 -2.60 -5.21 -22.90
N ASP A 30 -2.83 -4.81 -24.14
CA ASP A 30 -3.53 -3.58 -24.50
C ASP A 30 -5.01 -3.85 -24.84
N GLY A 31 -5.49 -5.08 -24.60
CA GLY A 31 -6.85 -5.51 -24.94
C GLY A 31 -7.03 -5.81 -26.43
N ALA A 32 -5.95 -5.94 -27.21
CA ALA A 32 -6.02 -6.26 -28.64
C ALA A 32 -5.83 -7.76 -28.87
N LEU A 33 -6.51 -8.35 -29.85
CA LEU A 33 -6.44 -9.79 -30.08
C LEU A 33 -5.03 -10.22 -30.53
N SER A 34 -4.35 -11.06 -29.74
CA SER A 34 -3.00 -11.52 -30.07
C SER A 34 -3.04 -12.38 -31.33
N ARG A 35 -2.54 -11.82 -32.44
CA ARG A 35 -2.45 -12.37 -33.81
C ARG A 35 -3.74 -12.33 -34.63
N SER A 36 -3.90 -11.20 -35.33
CA SER A 36 -4.25 -11.05 -36.76
C SER A 36 -5.49 -11.77 -37.29
N ARG A 37 -6.63 -11.07 -37.23
CA ARG A 37 -7.46 -10.73 -38.41
C ARG A 37 -8.39 -9.59 -38.01
N ALA A 38 -8.56 -8.59 -38.88
CA ALA A 38 -9.44 -7.44 -38.60
C ALA A 38 -10.85 -7.95 -38.23
N LEU A 39 -11.32 -7.57 -37.04
CA LEU A 39 -12.63 -7.95 -36.53
C LEU A 39 -13.73 -7.28 -37.36
N PRO A 40 -14.85 -7.95 -37.64
CA PRO A 40 -16.05 -7.27 -38.08
C PRO A 40 -16.41 -6.19 -37.04
N PRO A 41 -16.77 -4.95 -37.44
CA PRO A 41 -16.99 -3.84 -36.52
C PRO A 41 -17.96 -4.19 -35.37
N ALA A 42 -18.96 -5.02 -35.66
CA ALA A 42 -19.91 -5.53 -34.66
C ALA A 42 -19.26 -6.31 -33.49
N LEU A 43 -18.09 -6.94 -33.66
CA LEU A 43 -17.41 -7.67 -32.58
C LEU A 43 -16.49 -6.77 -31.74
N ALA A 44 -15.96 -5.69 -32.33
CA ALA A 44 -15.22 -4.67 -31.59
C ALA A 44 -16.17 -3.88 -30.68
N ASP A 45 -17.34 -3.52 -31.20
CA ASP A 45 -18.40 -2.86 -30.43
C ASP A 45 -18.94 -3.77 -29.32
N ALA A 46 -19.08 -5.09 -29.59
CA ALA A 46 -19.48 -6.06 -28.59
C ALA A 46 -18.39 -6.30 -27.50
N ALA A 47 -17.11 -6.21 -27.87
CA ALA A 47 -16.01 -6.31 -26.91
C ALA A 47 -15.91 -5.08 -26.00
N ALA A 48 -16.09 -3.87 -26.57
CA ALA A 48 -16.17 -2.63 -25.81
C ALA A 48 -17.41 -2.61 -24.91
N ALA A 49 -18.57 -3.06 -25.40
CA ALA A 49 -19.79 -3.17 -24.61
C ALA A 49 -19.66 -4.21 -23.49
N ALA A 50 -18.99 -5.34 -23.73
CA ALA A 50 -18.74 -6.35 -22.70
C ALA A 50 -17.70 -5.90 -21.66
N ALA A 51 -16.67 -5.12 -22.06
CA ALA A 51 -15.73 -4.50 -21.12
C ALA A 51 -16.40 -3.42 -20.26
N ALA A 52 -17.34 -2.67 -20.84
CA ALA A 52 -18.16 -1.69 -20.12
C ALA A 52 -19.24 -2.32 -19.23
N ALA A 53 -19.64 -3.57 -19.51
CA ALA A 53 -20.67 -4.31 -18.79
C ALA A 53 -20.13 -5.42 -17.86
N ALA A 54 -18.81 -5.54 -17.71
CA ALA A 54 -18.20 -6.55 -16.84
C ALA A 54 -18.03 -6.01 -15.42
N ASP A 55 -18.63 -6.69 -14.44
CA ASP A 55 -18.54 -6.36 -13.00
C ASP A 55 -17.15 -6.67 -12.37
N CYS A 56 -16.18 -7.16 -13.16
CA CYS A 56 -14.78 -7.31 -12.75
C CYS A 56 -13.83 -7.39 -13.96
N VAL A 57 -12.82 -6.52 -13.98
CA VAL A 57 -11.64 -6.63 -14.88
C VAL A 57 -10.44 -7.05 -14.05
N LEU A 58 -9.97 -8.29 -14.24
CA LEU A 58 -8.69 -8.75 -13.73
C LEU A 58 -7.59 -8.45 -14.76
N ALA A 59 -6.91 -7.32 -14.61
CA ALA A 59 -5.66 -7.05 -15.31
C ALA A 59 -4.54 -7.89 -14.68
N THR A 60 -3.85 -8.71 -15.49
CA THR A 60 -2.68 -9.47 -15.01
C THR A 60 -1.41 -8.63 -15.11
N ALA A 61 -0.72 -8.60 -13.97
CA ALA A 61 0.73 -8.77 -13.82
C ALA A 61 1.65 -8.06 -14.83
N SER A 62 2.35 -7.04 -14.32
CA SER A 62 3.69 -6.69 -14.79
C SER A 62 4.57 -7.95 -14.88
N PRO A 63 5.48 -8.07 -15.87
CA PRO A 63 6.25 -9.31 -16.15
C PRO A 63 7.28 -9.72 -15.07
N ALA A 64 7.28 -9.11 -13.88
CA ALA A 64 8.22 -9.41 -12.80
C ALA A 64 7.90 -10.72 -12.02
N LEU A 65 6.83 -11.43 -12.35
CA LEU A 65 6.36 -12.57 -11.56
C LEU A 65 7.01 -13.94 -11.88
N ASN A 66 8.05 -13.98 -12.73
CA ASN A 66 8.83 -15.20 -12.99
C ASN A 66 10.35 -14.91 -12.96
N ALA A 67 10.83 -14.16 -11.97
CA ALA A 67 12.24 -14.24 -11.61
C ALA A 67 12.36 -15.25 -10.48
N ASP A 68 13.00 -16.39 -10.76
CA ASP A 68 13.57 -17.24 -9.71
C ASP A 68 14.41 -16.34 -8.81
N ALA A 69 13.96 -16.18 -7.56
CA ALA A 69 14.59 -15.31 -6.58
C ALA A 69 15.89 -15.95 -6.11
N ASP A 70 17.00 -15.50 -6.69
CA ASP A 70 18.32 -15.73 -6.14
C ASP A 70 18.61 -14.74 -5.00
N ALA A 71 19.40 -15.18 -4.03
CA ALA A 71 19.53 -14.62 -2.69
C ALA A 71 20.06 -13.16 -2.63
N GLY A 72 19.32 -12.27 -1.95
CA GLY A 72 19.76 -10.91 -1.60
C GLY A 72 18.63 -10.13 -0.92
N GLY A 73 18.83 -9.70 0.33
CA GLY A 73 17.79 -9.10 1.16
C GLY A 73 17.50 -7.63 0.86
N ASP A 74 16.63 -7.36 -0.12
CA ASP A 74 16.38 -6.01 -0.66
C ASP A 74 14.94 -5.50 -0.48
N TRP A 75 14.23 -5.92 0.58
CA TRP A 75 12.92 -5.34 0.90
C TRP A 75 12.56 -5.45 2.37
N CYS A 76 11.70 -4.55 2.83
CA CYS A 76 11.33 -4.45 4.24
C CYS A 76 9.81 -4.40 4.42
N LEU A 77 9.32 -4.91 5.54
CA LEU A 77 7.96 -4.69 6.01
C LEU A 77 7.98 -4.41 7.51
N ALA A 78 7.06 -3.56 7.97
CA ALA A 78 6.89 -3.28 9.40
C ALA A 78 5.62 -3.96 9.91
N VAL A 79 5.74 -4.73 10.98
CA VAL A 79 4.65 -5.37 11.71
C VAL A 79 4.24 -4.51 12.88
N ASN A 80 2.93 -4.32 13.10
CA ASN A 80 2.45 -3.55 14.22
C ASN A 80 2.82 -4.22 15.55
N SER A 81 3.57 -3.50 16.40
CA SER A 81 3.99 -4.00 17.71
C SER A 81 2.87 -3.98 18.75
N SER A 82 1.74 -3.31 18.49
CA SER A 82 0.60 -3.22 19.40
C SER A 82 0.01 -4.59 19.72
N ALA A 83 -0.28 -4.82 21.01
CA ALA A 83 -0.95 -6.04 21.48
C ALA A 83 -2.36 -6.22 20.87
N ALA A 84 -2.98 -5.13 20.40
CA ALA A 84 -4.27 -5.15 19.74
C ALA A 84 -4.19 -5.59 18.26
N SER A 85 -2.98 -5.68 17.67
CA SER A 85 -2.84 -6.09 16.28
C SER A 85 -3.28 -7.53 16.06
N VAL A 86 -3.99 -7.76 14.96
CA VAL A 86 -4.42 -9.09 14.54
C VAL A 86 -3.22 -9.99 14.25
N VAL A 87 -2.10 -9.42 13.81
CA VAL A 87 -0.86 -10.16 13.56
C VAL A 87 -0.30 -10.74 14.84
N ARG A 88 -0.24 -9.95 15.93
CA ARG A 88 0.31 -10.41 17.22
C ARG A 88 -0.56 -11.44 17.92
N SER A 89 -1.88 -11.34 17.77
CA SER A 89 -2.80 -12.34 18.32
C SER A 89 -2.77 -13.67 17.55
N ARG A 90 -2.22 -13.69 16.32
CA ARG A 90 -2.20 -14.85 15.44
C ARG A 90 -0.79 -15.37 15.20
N ARG A 91 -0.39 -16.33 16.03
CA ARG A 91 0.92 -17.00 15.94
C ARG A 91 1.27 -17.49 14.53
N GLY A 92 0.35 -18.15 13.82
CA GLY A 92 0.59 -18.67 12.48
C GLY A 92 0.93 -17.59 11.46
N LEU A 93 0.23 -16.46 11.51
CA LEU A 93 0.49 -15.31 10.65
C LEU A 93 1.84 -14.65 10.97
N TYR A 94 2.14 -14.45 12.25
CA TYR A 94 3.42 -13.90 12.65
C TYR A 94 4.59 -14.80 12.21
N GLU A 95 4.48 -16.11 12.42
CA GLU A 95 5.48 -17.09 11.94
C GLU A 95 5.60 -17.09 10.41
N ALA A 96 4.49 -16.99 9.68
CA ALA A 96 4.49 -16.88 8.23
C ALA A 96 5.19 -15.61 7.73
N LEU A 97 5.03 -14.49 8.43
CA LEU A 97 5.73 -13.24 8.13
C LEU A 97 7.23 -13.35 8.43
N LEU A 98 7.63 -13.95 9.55
CA LEU A 98 9.04 -14.22 9.85
C LEU A 98 9.69 -15.16 8.84
N CYS A 99 8.94 -16.11 8.26
CA CYS A 99 9.47 -16.96 7.20
C CYS A 99 9.89 -16.18 5.95
N LEU A 100 9.35 -14.97 5.73
CA LEU A 100 9.78 -14.08 4.64
C LEU A 100 11.24 -13.61 4.80
N GLU A 101 11.80 -13.62 6.00
CA GLU A 101 13.21 -13.29 6.21
C GLU A 101 14.14 -14.25 5.48
N ARG A 102 13.75 -15.53 5.40
CA ARG A 102 14.48 -16.54 4.63
C ARG A 102 14.45 -16.28 3.12
N GLU A 103 13.51 -15.46 2.67
CA GLU A 103 13.35 -15.01 1.28
C GLU A 103 13.92 -13.59 1.07
N GLY A 104 14.71 -13.09 2.02
CA GLY A 104 15.38 -11.78 1.93
C GLY A 104 14.52 -10.60 2.36
N ALA A 105 13.40 -10.82 3.07
CA ALA A 105 12.69 -9.72 3.71
C ALA A 105 13.42 -9.26 4.99
N VAL A 106 13.35 -7.97 5.29
CA VAL A 106 13.62 -7.44 6.62
C VAL A 106 12.27 -7.22 7.30
N VAL A 107 12.00 -7.97 8.37
CA VAL A 107 10.75 -7.87 9.13
C VAL A 107 11.04 -7.14 10.43
N VAL A 108 10.52 -5.92 10.57
CA VAL A 108 10.71 -5.11 11.78
C VAL A 108 9.41 -4.94 12.54
N GLU A 109 9.47 -4.92 13.87
CA GLU A 109 8.32 -4.51 14.69
C GLU A 109 8.33 -3.00 14.89
N ARG A 110 7.19 -2.36 14.68
CA ARG A 110 7.00 -0.91 14.86
C ARG A 110 5.64 -0.61 15.44
N ASP A 111 5.58 0.40 16.31
CA ASP A 111 4.29 0.89 16.79
C ASP A 111 3.59 1.64 15.65
N MET A 112 2.33 1.28 15.41
CA MET A 112 1.51 1.85 14.35
C MET A 112 0.09 2.02 14.86
N LEU A 113 -0.51 3.17 14.53
CA LEU A 113 -1.78 3.55 15.13
C LEU A 113 -2.98 2.75 14.60
N ALA A 114 -2.99 2.43 13.30
CA ALA A 114 -4.17 1.84 12.66
C ALA A 114 -3.87 0.61 11.80
N ALA A 115 -2.72 0.51 11.14
CA ALA A 115 -2.42 -0.61 10.25
C ALA A 115 -1.88 -1.83 11.01
N ASP A 116 -2.17 -3.04 10.52
CA ASP A 116 -1.53 -4.27 11.01
C ASP A 116 -0.12 -4.43 10.45
N LEU A 117 0.08 -4.05 9.17
CA LEU A 117 1.36 -4.04 8.50
C LEU A 117 1.55 -2.74 7.72
N ALA A 118 2.77 -2.21 7.70
CA ALA A 118 3.20 -1.26 6.69
C ALA A 118 4.13 -1.95 5.69
N LEU A 119 3.89 -1.72 4.40
CA LEU A 119 4.65 -2.31 3.31
C LEU A 119 5.54 -1.28 2.60
N SER A 120 5.22 0.01 2.75
CA SER A 120 6.02 1.15 2.30
C SER A 120 5.56 2.45 2.97
N ALA A 121 6.17 3.58 2.60
CA ALA A 121 5.74 4.91 3.06
C ALA A 121 4.31 5.29 2.67
N SER A 122 3.72 4.65 1.64
CA SER A 122 2.35 4.96 1.19
C SER A 122 1.38 3.78 1.27
N THR A 123 1.85 2.55 1.49
CA THR A 123 1.03 1.34 1.41
C THR A 123 1.02 0.58 2.72
N CYS A 124 -0.18 0.31 3.24
CA CYS A 124 -0.42 -0.51 4.41
C CYS A 124 -1.31 -1.72 4.12
N LEU A 125 -1.40 -2.64 5.08
CA LEU A 125 -2.35 -3.75 5.09
C LEU A 125 -3.05 -3.81 6.45
N SER A 126 -4.37 -4.01 6.43
CA SER A 126 -5.20 -4.20 7.62
C SER A 126 -6.04 -5.48 7.49
N ILE A 127 -6.24 -6.21 8.59
CA ILE A 127 -6.88 -7.53 8.63
C ILE A 127 -8.17 -7.46 9.43
N TRP A 128 -9.25 -7.91 8.81
CA TRP A 128 -10.61 -7.74 9.29
C TRP A 128 -11.33 -9.08 9.37
N PRO A 129 -11.23 -9.79 10.50
CA PRO A 129 -11.97 -11.02 10.69
C PRO A 129 -13.45 -10.73 10.95
N GLU A 130 -14.32 -11.62 10.47
CA GLU A 130 -15.78 -11.54 10.63
C GLU A 130 -16.18 -11.39 12.11
N ALA A 131 -15.45 -12.06 13.00
CA ALA A 131 -15.65 -11.96 14.44
C ALA A 131 -15.55 -10.52 14.98
N SER A 132 -14.79 -9.63 14.33
CA SER A 132 -14.68 -8.22 14.72
C SER A 132 -15.98 -7.43 14.48
N LEU A 133 -16.90 -7.96 13.66
CA LEU A 133 -18.16 -7.30 13.29
C LEU A 133 -19.38 -7.93 13.97
N GLN A 134 -19.25 -9.15 14.50
CA GLN A 134 -20.35 -9.91 15.09
C GLN A 134 -20.85 -9.39 16.46
N GLY A 135 -20.16 -8.41 17.06
CA GLY A 135 -20.53 -7.84 18.37
C GLY A 135 -21.58 -6.71 18.33
N SER A 136 -21.95 -6.19 17.15
CA SER A 136 -22.72 -4.93 17.08
C SER A 136 -24.24 -5.09 17.16
N GLY A 137 -24.79 -6.30 17.00
CA GLY A 137 -26.25 -6.53 16.93
C GLY A 137 -26.98 -5.79 15.80
N ALA A 138 -26.24 -5.03 14.98
CA ALA A 138 -26.73 -4.27 13.85
C ALA A 138 -26.62 -5.10 12.56
N ASP A 139 -27.24 -4.59 11.50
CA ASP A 139 -27.00 -5.10 10.14
C ASP A 139 -25.48 -5.17 9.89
N VAL A 140 -24.99 -6.37 9.59
CA VAL A 140 -23.57 -6.68 9.38
C VAL A 140 -22.97 -5.76 8.32
N VAL A 141 -23.77 -5.37 7.33
CA VAL A 141 -23.38 -4.45 6.27
C VAL A 141 -23.16 -3.03 6.81
N ALA A 142 -24.10 -2.51 7.59
CA ALA A 142 -23.99 -1.18 8.15
C ALA A 142 -22.81 -1.09 9.13
N ALA A 143 -22.62 -2.12 9.94
CA ALA A 143 -21.49 -2.23 10.86
C ALA A 143 -20.15 -2.30 10.10
N LEU A 144 -20.07 -3.09 9.03
CA LEU A 144 -18.89 -3.16 8.17
C LEU A 144 -18.57 -1.80 7.55
N SER A 145 -19.54 -1.13 6.93
CA SER A 145 -19.33 0.17 6.30
C SER A 145 -18.87 1.22 7.31
N GLN A 146 -19.52 1.33 8.47
CA GLN A 146 -19.14 2.31 9.49
C GLN A 146 -17.72 2.05 10.00
N ALA A 147 -17.43 0.81 10.39
CA ALA A 147 -16.14 0.50 10.98
C ALA A 147 -15.02 0.67 9.93
N VAL A 148 -15.24 0.29 8.66
CA VAL A 148 -14.24 0.50 7.59
C VAL A 148 -14.02 2.00 7.36
N CYS A 149 -15.07 2.82 7.37
CA CYS A 149 -14.92 4.27 7.26
C CYS A 149 -14.04 4.84 8.39
N GLU A 150 -14.33 4.50 9.65
CA GLU A 150 -13.54 4.95 10.81
C GLU A 150 -12.07 4.51 10.70
N GLN A 151 -11.85 3.28 10.28
CA GLN A 151 -10.51 2.74 10.08
C GLN A 151 -9.77 3.42 8.93
N VAL A 152 -10.44 3.62 7.78
CA VAL A 152 -9.83 4.26 6.62
C VAL A 152 -9.54 5.73 6.89
N GLN A 153 -10.34 6.42 7.71
CA GLN A 153 -10.03 7.76 8.21
C GLN A 153 -8.71 7.79 8.99
N LEU A 154 -8.50 6.83 9.91
CA LEU A 154 -7.25 6.72 10.66
C LEU A 154 -6.06 6.37 9.75
N LEU A 155 -6.27 5.47 8.78
CA LEU A 155 -5.23 5.07 7.83
C LEU A 155 -4.85 6.20 6.87
N GLY A 156 -5.82 6.99 6.41
CA GLY A 156 -5.63 8.11 5.49
C GLY A 156 -4.76 9.24 6.05
N ALA A 157 -4.58 9.27 7.38
CA ALA A 157 -3.65 10.18 8.02
C ALA A 157 -2.18 9.85 7.69
N SER A 158 -1.84 8.58 7.45
CA SER A 158 -0.45 8.13 7.30
C SER A 158 -0.17 7.36 6.00
N PHE A 159 -1.19 6.88 5.30
CA PHE A 159 -1.06 6.05 4.09
C PHE A 159 -1.98 6.55 2.97
N ALA A 160 -1.54 6.39 1.72
CA ALA A 160 -2.36 6.69 0.54
C ALA A 160 -3.02 5.43 -0.03
N ARG A 161 -2.56 4.24 0.36
CA ARG A 161 -3.06 2.96 -0.14
C ARG A 161 -3.24 1.97 1.01
N CYS A 162 -4.35 1.23 0.99
CA CYS A 162 -4.65 0.20 1.97
C CYS A 162 -5.06 -1.10 1.29
N LEU A 163 -4.37 -2.20 1.63
CA LEU A 163 -4.82 -3.55 1.33
C LEU A 163 -5.68 -4.04 2.50
N LEU A 164 -7.00 -4.09 2.31
CA LEU A 164 -7.93 -4.54 3.34
C LEU A 164 -8.22 -6.03 3.15
N VAL A 165 -7.78 -6.86 4.09
CA VAL A 165 -8.00 -8.32 4.07
C VAL A 165 -9.22 -8.64 4.94
N VAL A 166 -10.36 -8.92 4.32
CA VAL A 166 -11.57 -9.34 5.01
C VAL A 166 -11.62 -10.87 5.09
N GLU A 167 -11.69 -11.39 6.30
CA GLU A 167 -11.66 -12.83 6.58
C GLU A 167 -13.00 -13.29 7.15
N GLY A 168 -13.61 -14.33 6.60
CA GLY A 168 -14.85 -14.87 7.16
C GLY A 168 -15.50 -15.97 6.32
N ALA A 169 -16.71 -16.37 6.72
CA ALA A 169 -17.48 -17.39 6.04
C ALA A 169 -17.90 -16.94 4.62
N PRO A 170 -18.09 -17.86 3.65
CA PRO A 170 -18.47 -17.49 2.29
C PRO A 170 -19.72 -16.63 2.18
N ALA A 171 -20.72 -16.85 3.04
CA ALA A 171 -21.94 -16.05 3.07
C ALA A 171 -21.68 -14.59 3.51
N PHE A 172 -20.81 -14.39 4.50
CA PHE A 172 -20.37 -13.07 4.94
C PHE A 172 -19.56 -12.36 3.85
N LEU A 173 -18.59 -13.07 3.24
CA LEU A 173 -17.78 -12.51 2.16
C LEU A 173 -18.63 -12.10 0.94
N ALA A 174 -19.67 -12.85 0.61
CA ALA A 174 -20.61 -12.49 -0.46
C ALA A 174 -21.31 -11.15 -0.17
N GLN A 175 -21.68 -10.88 1.09
CA GLN A 175 -22.25 -9.60 1.49
C GLN A 175 -21.21 -8.47 1.40
N VAL A 176 -19.98 -8.70 1.87
CA VAL A 176 -18.88 -7.74 1.73
C VAL A 176 -18.70 -7.32 0.27
N TRP A 177 -18.71 -8.29 -0.66
CA TRP A 177 -18.60 -8.03 -2.09
C TRP A 177 -19.79 -7.24 -2.65
N ALA A 178 -21.01 -7.56 -2.22
CA ALA A 178 -22.21 -6.83 -2.63
C ALA A 178 -22.17 -5.34 -2.23
N HIS A 179 -21.36 -4.98 -1.23
CA HIS A 179 -21.20 -3.62 -0.73
C HIS A 179 -19.81 -3.02 -0.99
N ALA A 180 -18.98 -3.67 -1.81
CA ALA A 180 -17.60 -3.24 -2.04
C ALA A 180 -17.52 -1.83 -2.64
N GLU A 181 -18.45 -1.46 -3.53
CA GLU A 181 -18.51 -0.12 -4.12
C GLU A 181 -18.58 0.98 -3.05
N GLY A 182 -19.45 0.81 -2.06
CA GLY A 182 -19.58 1.76 -0.94
C GLY A 182 -18.30 1.88 -0.12
N LEU A 183 -17.57 0.77 0.06
CA LEU A 183 -16.27 0.78 0.75
C LEU A 183 -15.20 1.52 -0.05
N TYR A 184 -15.16 1.32 -1.37
CA TYR A 184 -14.25 2.04 -2.25
C TYR A 184 -14.55 3.54 -2.26
N THR A 185 -15.82 3.94 -2.41
CA THR A 185 -16.23 5.35 -2.36
C THR A 185 -15.91 5.98 -1.01
N ALA A 186 -16.13 5.27 0.10
CA ALA A 186 -15.75 5.76 1.42
C ALA A 186 -14.24 5.98 1.54
N ALA A 187 -13.44 5.04 1.06
CA ALA A 187 -11.99 5.17 1.13
C ALA A 187 -11.44 6.29 0.23
N GLU A 188 -11.99 6.44 -0.96
CA GLU A 188 -11.63 7.51 -1.89
C GLU A 188 -11.89 8.90 -1.29
N ARG A 189 -13.00 9.07 -0.55
CA ARG A 189 -13.32 10.32 0.17
C ARG A 189 -12.26 10.71 1.20
N GLU A 190 -11.60 9.74 1.80
CA GLU A 190 -10.50 9.93 2.75
C GLU A 190 -9.13 9.96 2.07
N GLY A 191 -9.09 9.93 0.72
CA GLY A 191 -7.85 9.96 -0.06
C GLY A 191 -7.05 8.65 -0.02
N VAL A 192 -7.69 7.53 0.33
CA VAL A 192 -7.07 6.21 0.42
C VAL A 192 -7.51 5.34 -0.75
N ALA A 193 -6.56 4.91 -1.58
CA ALA A 193 -6.78 3.89 -2.58
C ALA A 193 -6.88 2.52 -1.90
N LEU A 194 -8.11 2.07 -1.68
CA LEU A 194 -8.40 0.77 -1.09
C LEU A 194 -8.24 -0.35 -2.13
N LYS A 195 -7.76 -1.51 -1.68
CA LYS A 195 -7.85 -2.77 -2.40
C LYS A 195 -8.39 -3.84 -1.47
N LEU A 196 -9.56 -4.37 -1.80
CA LEU A 196 -10.20 -5.42 -1.02
C LEU A 196 -9.62 -6.79 -1.39
N LEU A 197 -9.22 -7.56 -0.38
CA LEU A 197 -8.81 -8.95 -0.46
C LEU A 197 -9.71 -9.76 0.46
N THR A 198 -10.25 -10.88 0.01
CA THR A 198 -11.11 -11.73 0.84
C THR A 198 -10.50 -13.10 1.09
N SER A 199 -10.66 -13.62 2.30
CA SER A 199 -10.17 -14.93 2.70
C SER A 199 -11.23 -15.70 3.47
N SER A 200 -11.30 -17.02 3.23
CA SER A 200 -12.28 -17.89 3.91
C SER A 200 -11.86 -18.35 5.31
N GLY A 201 -10.70 -17.89 5.80
CA GLY A 201 -10.25 -18.17 7.15
C GLY A 201 -8.76 -17.94 7.38
N PRO A 202 -8.29 -18.17 8.62
CA PRO A 202 -6.96 -17.79 9.07
C PRO A 202 -5.82 -18.28 8.17
N ALA A 203 -5.74 -19.57 7.91
CA ALA A 203 -4.64 -20.17 7.15
C ALA A 203 -4.54 -19.65 5.70
N LYS A 204 -5.68 -19.38 5.06
CA LYS A 204 -5.68 -18.78 3.71
C LYS A 204 -5.31 -17.31 3.74
N SER A 205 -5.69 -16.59 4.80
CA SER A 205 -5.29 -15.18 4.95
C SER A 205 -3.79 -15.04 5.06
N GLU A 206 -3.11 -16.00 5.70
CA GLU A 206 -1.65 -16.03 5.80
C GLU A 206 -0.98 -16.09 4.42
N GLU A 207 -1.48 -16.96 3.54
CA GLU A 207 -1.02 -17.04 2.14
C GLU A 207 -1.31 -15.73 1.38
N VAL A 208 -2.53 -15.19 1.50
CA VAL A 208 -2.93 -13.95 0.83
C VAL A 208 -2.06 -12.77 1.28
N ILE A 209 -1.82 -12.63 2.59
CA ILE A 209 -1.03 -11.54 3.18
C ILE A 209 0.43 -11.64 2.76
N THR A 210 1.05 -12.82 2.89
CA THR A 210 2.45 -13.02 2.49
C THR A 210 2.64 -12.79 0.99
N ARG A 211 1.71 -13.27 0.15
CA ARG A 211 1.73 -12.99 -1.30
C ARG A 211 1.57 -11.51 -1.60
N ALA A 212 0.68 -10.82 -0.88
CA ALA A 212 0.48 -9.37 -1.05
C ALA A 212 1.75 -8.59 -0.67
N ALA A 213 2.37 -8.91 0.46
CA ALA A 213 3.64 -8.29 0.88
C ALA A 213 4.74 -8.48 -0.16
N LYS A 214 4.93 -9.72 -0.66
CA LYS A 214 5.88 -10.02 -1.74
C LYS A 214 5.57 -9.24 -3.03
N SER A 215 4.30 -9.13 -3.38
CA SER A 215 3.87 -8.42 -4.59
C SER A 215 4.17 -6.92 -4.49
N VAL A 216 3.90 -6.30 -3.33
CA VAL A 216 4.22 -4.89 -3.10
C VAL A 216 5.74 -4.68 -3.11
N SER A 217 6.49 -5.56 -2.45
CA SER A 217 7.96 -5.54 -2.49
C SER A 217 8.49 -5.59 -3.93
N ALA A 218 8.01 -6.54 -4.74
CA ALA A 218 8.44 -6.68 -6.14
C ALA A 218 8.18 -5.42 -6.98
N LEU A 219 7.15 -4.64 -6.66
CA LEU A 219 6.87 -3.36 -7.32
C LEU A 219 7.80 -2.23 -6.86
N LEU A 220 8.32 -2.30 -5.64
CA LEU A 220 9.19 -1.28 -5.06
C LEU A 220 10.68 -1.53 -5.30
N ARG A 221 11.07 -2.80 -5.54
CA ARG A 221 12.47 -3.17 -5.80
C ARG A 221 13.06 -2.34 -6.93
N GLY A 222 14.25 -1.81 -6.70
CA GLY A 222 14.96 -0.95 -7.66
C GLY A 222 14.44 0.49 -7.73
N THR A 223 13.50 0.88 -6.87
CA THR A 223 13.02 2.27 -6.78
C THR A 223 13.51 2.94 -5.50
N ASP A 224 13.59 4.28 -5.50
CA ASP A 224 13.93 5.09 -4.32
C ASP A 224 12.89 5.00 -3.19
N ALA A 225 11.71 4.41 -3.48
CA ALA A 225 10.68 4.12 -2.50
C ALA A 225 10.95 2.83 -1.70
N CYS A 226 11.95 2.02 -2.10
CA CYS A 226 12.36 0.86 -1.33
C CYS A 226 13.24 1.29 -0.16
N VAL A 227 12.64 1.36 1.03
CA VAL A 227 13.32 1.71 2.27
C VAL A 227 13.53 0.46 3.10
N ILE A 228 14.76 0.25 3.57
CA ILE A 228 15.08 -0.79 4.53
C ILE A 228 15.13 -0.16 5.92
N LEU A 229 14.22 -0.58 6.80
CA LEU A 229 14.18 -0.10 8.17
C LEU A 229 15.24 -0.83 9.00
N PRO A 230 16.05 -0.12 9.81
CA PRO A 230 16.94 -0.78 10.76
C PRO A 230 16.12 -1.53 11.81
N GLU A 231 16.69 -2.51 12.53
CA GLU A 231 15.95 -3.19 13.59
C GLU A 231 15.49 -2.21 14.68
N GLN A 232 16.39 -1.31 15.10
CA GLN A 232 16.12 -0.26 16.06
C GLN A 232 16.05 1.10 15.37
N PRO A 233 14.98 1.89 15.59
CA PRO A 233 14.90 3.23 15.04
C PRO A 233 15.91 4.15 15.74
N SER A 234 16.50 5.05 14.97
CA SER A 234 17.28 6.17 15.49
C SER A 234 16.43 7.10 16.34
N ASP A 235 17.05 7.93 17.18
CA ASP A 235 16.33 8.90 18.00
C ASP A 235 15.52 9.89 17.18
N ARG A 236 16.03 10.23 15.99
CA ARG A 236 15.34 11.09 15.04
C ARG A 236 14.10 10.40 14.47
N GLU A 237 14.22 9.15 14.03
CA GLU A 237 13.07 8.36 13.55
C GLU A 237 12.03 8.18 14.65
N ARG A 238 12.45 7.94 15.89
CA ARG A 238 11.53 7.81 17.03
C ARG A 238 10.80 9.11 17.34
N ALA A 239 11.49 10.25 17.27
CA ALA A 239 10.88 11.56 17.44
C ALA A 239 9.86 11.89 16.34
N LEU A 240 10.17 11.53 15.09
CA LEU A 240 9.25 11.69 13.96
C LEU A 240 8.07 10.70 14.01
N GLY A 241 8.32 9.45 14.42
CA GLY A 241 7.29 8.42 14.57
C GLY A 241 6.30 8.67 15.72
N ALA A 242 6.56 9.66 16.57
CA ALA A 242 5.60 10.10 17.60
C ALA A 242 4.39 10.87 16.99
N TYR A 243 4.50 11.31 15.73
CA TYR A 243 3.41 11.99 15.03
C TYR A 243 2.55 10.97 14.29
N PRO A 244 1.23 10.86 14.61
CA PRO A 244 0.33 9.90 13.97
C PRO A 244 0.28 9.99 12.44
N ALA A 245 0.52 11.17 11.89
CA ALA A 245 0.54 11.35 10.45
C ALA A 245 1.72 10.63 9.77
N LEU A 246 2.79 10.29 10.49
CA LEU A 246 3.94 9.59 9.95
C LEU A 246 3.88 8.11 10.32
N ASN A 247 4.07 7.25 9.32
CA ASN A 247 4.28 5.82 9.51
C ASN A 247 5.78 5.53 9.62
N PRO A 248 6.19 4.29 9.98
CA PRO A 248 7.61 3.98 10.17
C PRO A 248 8.49 4.27 8.94
N PHE A 249 7.97 4.04 7.74
CA PHE A 249 8.69 4.30 6.50
C PHE A 249 8.79 5.80 6.19
N SER A 250 7.70 6.56 6.32
CA SER A 250 7.76 8.01 6.10
C SER A 250 8.61 8.73 7.15
N ALA A 251 8.59 8.26 8.40
CA ALA A 251 9.49 8.73 9.45
C ALA A 251 10.96 8.45 9.10
N ALA A 252 11.29 7.26 8.58
CA ALA A 252 12.63 6.92 8.12
C ALA A 252 13.07 7.79 6.92
N ARG A 253 12.18 8.02 5.95
CA ARG A 253 12.45 8.92 4.80
C ARG A 253 12.80 10.33 5.27
N LEU A 254 12.01 10.89 6.18
CA LEU A 254 12.26 12.21 6.76
C LEU A 254 13.52 12.25 7.64
N ALA A 255 13.82 11.15 8.33
CA ALA A 255 15.01 11.04 9.17
C ALA A 255 16.31 11.00 8.35
N ALA A 256 16.27 10.41 7.15
CA ALA A 256 17.39 10.33 6.23
C ALA A 256 17.76 11.67 5.58
N ILE A 257 16.90 12.69 5.68
CA ILE A 257 17.19 14.02 5.15
C ILE A 257 18.33 14.66 5.96
N ASP A 258 19.39 15.06 5.24
CA ASP A 258 20.56 15.74 5.80
C ASP A 258 20.25 17.20 6.17
N CYS A 259 19.41 17.39 7.18
CA CYS A 259 19.11 18.67 7.81
C CYS A 259 18.90 18.47 9.31
N PRO A 260 19.19 19.44 10.19
CA PRO A 260 18.85 19.33 11.61
C PRO A 260 17.34 19.15 11.84
N LEU A 261 16.94 18.32 12.81
CA LEU A 261 15.51 18.05 13.07
C LEU A 261 14.73 19.34 13.37
N GLN A 262 15.33 20.30 14.08
CA GLN A 262 14.70 21.59 14.36
C GLN A 262 14.45 22.40 13.09
N GLU A 263 15.36 22.34 12.11
CA GLU A 263 15.16 23.01 10.82
C GLU A 263 14.07 22.32 10.00
N LEU A 264 14.03 20.97 10.03
CA LEU A 264 12.96 20.19 9.38
C LEU A 264 11.58 20.54 9.95
N LEU A 265 11.47 20.66 11.27
CA LEU A 265 10.20 20.99 11.94
C LEU A 265 9.76 22.44 11.73
N ALA A 266 10.69 23.33 11.35
CA ALA A 266 10.45 24.76 11.18
C ALA A 266 10.34 25.18 9.69
N LEU A 267 10.16 24.23 8.77
CA LEU A 267 9.96 24.55 7.35
C LEU A 267 8.71 25.42 7.14
N ASP A 268 8.83 26.43 6.27
CA ASP A 268 7.69 27.22 5.82
C ASP A 268 6.84 26.45 4.80
N SER A 269 5.66 26.96 4.47
CA SER A 269 4.73 26.29 3.56
C SER A 269 5.32 26.01 2.17
N CYS A 270 6.20 26.88 1.66
CA CYS A 270 6.82 26.68 0.35
C CYS A 270 7.84 25.54 0.38
N ASP A 271 8.65 25.48 1.44
CA ASP A 271 9.63 24.40 1.62
C ASP A 271 8.95 23.06 1.97
N GLN A 272 7.79 23.09 2.65
CA GLN A 272 6.96 21.89 2.88
C GLN A 272 6.44 21.30 1.56
N GLU A 273 5.95 22.13 0.64
CA GLU A 273 5.47 21.70 -0.68
C GLU A 273 6.61 21.07 -1.51
N ARG A 274 7.79 21.72 -1.54
CA ARG A 274 8.96 21.18 -2.22
C ARG A 274 9.45 19.86 -1.63
N LEU A 275 9.37 19.72 -0.31
CA LEU A 275 9.72 18.46 0.35
C LEU A 275 8.77 17.33 -0.06
N ALA A 276 7.47 17.61 -0.18
CA ALA A 276 6.50 16.64 -0.67
C ALA A 276 6.76 16.24 -2.13
N GLU A 277 7.20 17.17 -2.98
CA GLU A 277 7.64 16.86 -4.35
C GLU A 277 8.90 16.00 -4.39
N ALA A 278 9.84 16.24 -3.46
CA ALA A 278 11.09 15.47 -3.36
C ALA A 278 10.90 14.05 -2.79
N LEU A 279 9.79 13.79 -2.09
CA LEU A 279 9.45 12.50 -1.50
C LEU A 279 8.12 11.95 -2.07
N PRO A 280 8.06 11.62 -3.37
CA PRO A 280 6.82 11.19 -4.02
C PRO A 280 6.28 9.86 -3.48
N ASP A 281 7.10 9.09 -2.77
CA ASP A 281 6.72 7.84 -2.11
C ASP A 281 5.95 8.06 -0.79
N VAL A 282 6.09 9.23 -0.17
CA VAL A 282 5.39 9.63 1.04
C VAL A 282 4.10 10.37 0.66
N PRO A 283 2.94 10.02 1.23
CA PRO A 283 1.69 10.71 0.93
C PRO A 283 1.76 12.21 1.28
N ALA A 284 1.45 13.07 0.31
CA ALA A 284 1.42 14.52 0.54
C ALA A 284 0.41 14.93 1.63
N SER A 285 -0.71 14.19 1.75
CA SER A 285 -1.69 14.36 2.84
C SER A 285 -1.06 14.10 4.21
N SER A 286 -0.25 13.04 4.33
CA SER A 286 0.50 12.69 5.55
C SER A 286 1.49 13.79 5.93
N LEU A 287 2.30 14.29 4.98
CA LEU A 287 3.23 15.39 5.25
C LEU A 287 2.50 16.67 5.67
N ARG A 288 1.40 17.02 5.01
CA ARG A 288 0.59 18.19 5.37
C ARG A 288 0.02 18.07 6.78
N LEU A 289 -0.54 16.91 7.14
CA LEU A 289 -1.06 16.65 8.48
C LEU A 289 0.05 16.68 9.53
N PHE A 290 1.22 16.13 9.22
CA PHE A 290 2.40 16.21 10.08
C PHE A 290 2.77 17.66 10.41
N TYR A 291 2.91 18.54 9.41
CA TYR A 291 3.24 19.94 9.66
C TYR A 291 2.14 20.71 10.42
N GLN A 292 0.87 20.35 10.23
CA GLN A 292 -0.22 20.87 11.06
C GLN A 292 -0.09 20.42 12.53
N GLN A 293 0.27 19.16 12.77
CA GLN A 293 0.52 18.63 14.11
C GLN A 293 1.71 19.33 14.77
N VAL A 294 2.81 19.52 14.04
CA VAL A 294 4.00 20.26 14.52
C VAL A 294 3.63 21.70 14.90
N ALA A 295 2.88 22.40 14.04
CA ALA A 295 2.43 23.76 14.32
C ALA A 295 1.54 23.83 15.58
N SER A 296 0.61 22.89 15.75
CA SER A 296 -0.27 22.84 16.92
C SER A 296 0.48 22.51 18.23
N ALA A 297 1.50 21.66 18.17
CA ALA A 297 2.40 21.39 19.29
C ALA A 297 3.29 22.62 19.63
N GLY A 298 3.63 23.42 18.61
CA GLY A 298 4.46 24.63 18.71
C GLY A 298 3.77 25.89 19.26
N VAL A 299 2.45 25.90 19.48
CA VAL A 299 1.71 27.07 20.04
C VAL A 299 2.10 27.38 21.51
N ARG A 300 3.07 26.66 22.10
CA ARG A 300 3.72 27.04 23.37
C ARG A 300 5.10 27.70 23.24
N ALA A 301 5.65 27.87 22.03
CA ALA A 301 6.91 28.58 21.82
C ALA A 301 6.63 30.02 21.37
N THR A 302 6.56 30.93 22.34
CA THR A 302 6.64 32.38 22.09
C THR A 302 7.91 32.68 21.28
N THR A 303 7.74 33.29 20.12
CA THR A 303 8.84 33.81 19.31
C THR A 303 9.50 35.01 20.00
N PRO A 304 10.84 35.06 20.12
CA PRO A 304 11.57 36.31 20.20
C PRO A 304 12.12 36.66 18.81
N HIS A 305 11.98 37.93 18.48
CA HIS A 305 12.33 38.54 17.20
C HIS A 305 13.80 38.37 16.77
N GLY A 306 13.98 38.31 15.45
CA GLY A 306 15.11 38.97 14.79
C GLY A 306 16.30 38.10 14.41
N THR A 307 16.16 37.27 13.38
CA THR A 307 17.29 36.90 12.51
C THR A 307 16.80 36.82 11.07
N GLN A 308 17.49 37.53 10.18
CA GLN A 308 17.17 37.60 8.75
C GLN A 308 17.26 36.22 8.06
N PRO A 309 16.48 36.00 6.99
CA PRO A 309 16.49 34.73 6.28
C PRO A 309 17.85 34.51 5.60
N VAL A 310 18.56 33.47 6.04
CA VAL A 310 19.76 32.98 5.35
C VAL A 310 19.31 32.38 4.03
N SER A 311 19.87 32.89 2.92
CA SER A 311 19.44 32.56 1.57
C SER A 311 19.63 31.07 1.23
N TRP A 312 18.52 30.46 0.76
CA TRP A 312 18.36 29.04 0.49
C TRP A 312 19.10 28.51 -0.75
N THR A 313 19.80 29.34 -1.52
CA THR A 313 20.58 28.89 -2.68
C THR A 313 21.72 27.94 -2.32
N LYS A 314 22.19 27.95 -1.06
CA LYS A 314 23.15 26.95 -0.54
C LYS A 314 22.48 25.73 0.12
N ARG A 315 21.21 25.80 0.53
CA ARG A 315 20.47 24.75 1.24
C ARG A 315 19.76 23.78 0.29
N ALA A 316 19.16 24.28 -0.79
CA ALA A 316 18.57 23.45 -1.84
C ALA A 316 19.59 22.52 -2.49
N ALA A 317 20.84 22.99 -2.66
CA ALA A 317 21.93 22.17 -3.18
C ALA A 317 22.28 20.98 -2.29
N ASN A 318 22.02 21.01 -0.98
CA ASN A 318 22.29 19.89 -0.08
C ASN A 318 21.12 18.88 -0.04
N ILE A 319 19.87 19.35 -0.11
CA ILE A 319 18.70 18.45 -0.19
C ILE A 319 18.69 17.71 -1.54
N THR A 320 18.95 18.40 -2.65
CA THR A 320 19.08 17.76 -3.97
C THR A 320 20.35 16.90 -4.07
N LYS A 321 21.49 17.30 -3.48
CA LYS A 321 22.70 16.43 -3.45
C LYS A 321 22.56 15.22 -2.54
N ALA A 322 21.79 15.27 -1.47
CA ALA A 322 21.55 14.10 -0.61
C ALA A 322 20.64 13.08 -1.32
N VAL A 323 19.61 13.56 -2.04
CA VAL A 323 18.74 12.70 -2.88
C VAL A 323 19.47 12.17 -4.11
N CYS A 324 20.40 12.92 -4.71
CA CYS A 324 21.17 12.49 -5.88
C CYS A 324 22.44 11.67 -5.54
N ARG A 325 23.05 11.80 -4.36
CA ARG A 325 24.26 11.01 -4.01
C ARG A 325 24.00 9.51 -3.91
N ASP A 326 22.77 9.10 -3.62
CA ASP A 326 22.36 7.69 -3.66
C ASP A 326 22.21 7.14 -5.09
N GLN A 327 22.05 8.02 -6.09
CA GLN A 327 21.95 7.64 -7.50
C GLN A 327 23.34 7.44 -8.15
N ASP A 328 24.36 8.18 -7.71
CA ASP A 328 25.72 8.07 -8.26
C ASP A 328 26.57 6.97 -7.61
N ALA A 329 26.27 6.56 -6.36
CA ALA A 329 27.00 5.47 -5.68
C ALA A 329 26.64 4.05 -6.17
N LYS A 330 25.67 3.91 -7.08
CA LYS A 330 25.29 2.65 -7.75
C LYS A 330 25.78 2.55 -9.20
N ALA A 331 26.56 3.52 -9.68
CA ALA A 331 27.09 3.56 -11.04
C ALA A 331 28.62 3.33 -11.16
N GLU A 332 29.29 3.01 -10.05
CA GLU A 332 30.67 2.49 -9.99
C GLU A 332 30.70 1.06 -9.43
#